data_AF-A0AA41DAN8-F1
#
_entry.id   AF-A0AA41DAN8-F1
#
_cell.length_a   1.000
_cell.length_b   1.000
_cell.length_c   1.000
_cell.angle_alpha   90.00
_cell.angle_beta   90.00
_cell.angle_gamma   90.00
#
_symmetry.space_group_name_H-M   'P 1'
#
loop_
_entity.id
_entity.type
_entity.pdbx_description
1 polymer ?
#
loop_
_entity_poly.entity_id
_entity_poly.type
_entity_poly.pdbx_seq_one_letter_code
_entity_poly.pdbx_strand_id
1 'polypeptide(L)'
;MLTIKAEIKKNEQKTDGTYNVKLRFTLNRKVKRLSTSLFVKPTDLTRTGNFKKGTLISKEIDKLVNAYQLKCDSMQIDLNCYSLEQIFKRLNFEEHKEKSIDFIQFSRQWTANANLKGVKNYKTIINSLIIFIGRETLNISEITVPFLYKYMNFLNKQRAEKVEKLKAEGKRIPSNRMLSLYLGGLRHLYKEVQKKYNDYENGFVLIPNSPFNNFRIPKQEATRKRAIPADIIKKVWKLPYKDMKKGYKATC
;
A
#
# COMPACT_ATOMS: atom_id res chain seq x y z
N MET A 1 -14.04 -17.47 -28.77
CA MET A 1 -13.98 -18.55 -27.77
C MET A 1 -12.56 -18.71 -27.23
N LEU A 2 -12.43 -18.47 -25.93
CA LEU A 2 -11.22 -18.74 -25.18
C LEU A 2 -11.02 -20.26 -25.04
N THR A 3 -9.78 -20.73 -25.19
CA THR A 3 -9.43 -22.13 -24.89
C THR A 3 -8.29 -22.19 -23.90
N ILE A 4 -8.43 -23.05 -22.88
CA ILE A 4 -7.43 -23.27 -21.83
C ILE A 4 -6.97 -24.72 -21.92
N LYS A 5 -5.67 -24.94 -22.06
CA LYS A 5 -5.06 -26.27 -22.07
C LYS A 5 -3.81 -26.29 -21.19
N ALA A 6 -3.59 -27.37 -20.47
CA ALA A 6 -2.30 -27.59 -19.84
C ALA A 6 -1.27 -28.07 -20.89
N GLU A 7 -0.05 -27.56 -20.82
CA GLU A 7 1.08 -28.03 -21.61
C GLU A 7 2.40 -27.91 -20.82
N ILE A 8 3.41 -28.65 -21.25
CA ILE A 8 4.80 -28.45 -20.85
C ILE A 8 5.59 -27.86 -22.00
N LYS A 9 6.66 -27.12 -21.68
CA LYS A 9 7.65 -26.70 -22.68
C LYS A 9 8.87 -27.60 -22.59
N LYS A 10 9.10 -28.39 -23.64
CA LYS A 10 10.23 -29.34 -23.73
C LYS A 10 11.59 -28.65 -23.55
N ASN A 11 11.71 -27.41 -24.00
CA ASN A 11 12.96 -26.63 -23.93
C ASN A 11 13.15 -25.92 -22.57
N GLU A 12 12.22 -26.10 -21.62
CA GLU A 12 12.26 -25.47 -20.30
C GLU A 12 12.29 -26.54 -19.19
N GLN A 13 13.06 -27.61 -19.42
CA GLN A 13 13.35 -28.60 -18.38
C GLN A 13 14.22 -27.97 -17.30
N LYS A 14 13.87 -28.22 -16.03
CA LYS A 14 14.70 -27.80 -14.90
C LYS A 14 15.93 -28.71 -14.76
N THR A 15 16.92 -28.23 -14.02
CA THR A 15 18.15 -28.96 -13.72
C THR A 15 17.90 -30.28 -12.98
N ASP A 16 16.81 -30.36 -12.21
CA ASP A 16 16.34 -31.57 -11.52
C ASP A 16 15.61 -32.58 -12.43
N GLY A 17 15.52 -32.29 -13.74
CA GLY A 17 14.87 -33.13 -14.73
C GLY A 17 13.34 -33.00 -14.78
N THR A 18 12.73 -32.12 -13.99
CA THR A 18 11.28 -31.89 -13.99
C THR A 18 10.85 -30.82 -14.99
N TYR A 19 9.57 -30.84 -15.36
CA TYR A 19 8.95 -29.80 -16.20
C TYR A 19 7.87 -29.06 -15.40
N ASN A 20 7.86 -27.73 -15.50
CA ASN A 20 6.76 -26.93 -14.98
C ASN A 20 5.52 -27.09 -15.87
N VAL A 21 4.37 -27.39 -15.26
CA VAL A 21 3.09 -27.41 -15.96
C VAL A 21 2.64 -25.96 -16.18
N LYS A 22 2.26 -25.63 -17.42
CA LYS A 22 1.75 -24.31 -17.78
C LYS A 22 0.33 -24.40 -18.30
N LEU A 23 -0.52 -23.45 -17.91
CA LEU A 23 -1.83 -23.26 -18.51
C LEU A 23 -1.69 -22.32 -19.70
N ARG A 24 -1.99 -22.82 -20.89
CA ARG A 24 -2.01 -22.08 -22.14
C ARG A 24 -3.42 -21.57 -22.41
N PHE A 25 -3.54 -20.26 -22.45
CA PHE A 25 -4.74 -19.53 -22.85
C PHE A 25 -4.59 -19.13 -24.32
N THR A 26 -5.54 -19.50 -25.15
CA THR A 26 -5.58 -19.13 -26.58
C THR A 26 -6.90 -18.43 -26.89
N LEU A 27 -6.80 -17.22 -27.43
CA LEU A 27 -7.95 -16.40 -27.84
C LEU A 27 -7.56 -15.58 -29.07
N ASN A 28 -8.38 -15.59 -30.11
CA ASN A 28 -8.16 -14.83 -31.36
C ASN A 28 -6.74 -15.03 -31.95
N ARG A 29 -6.29 -16.30 -32.02
CA ARG A 29 -4.94 -16.72 -32.47
C ARG A 29 -3.76 -16.20 -31.62
N LYS A 30 -4.02 -15.42 -30.57
CA LYS A 30 -3.00 -15.01 -29.58
C LYS A 30 -2.90 -16.07 -28.49
N VAL A 31 -1.71 -16.22 -27.93
CA VAL A 31 -1.41 -17.22 -26.90
C VAL A 31 -0.72 -16.56 -25.72
N LYS A 32 -1.18 -16.84 -24.50
CA LYS A 32 -0.52 -16.45 -23.25
C LYS A 32 -0.45 -17.64 -22.30
N ARG A 33 0.64 -17.75 -21.54
CA ARG A 33 0.91 -18.90 -20.66
C ARG A 33 1.00 -18.44 -19.22
N LEU A 34 0.34 -19.18 -18.34
CA LEU A 34 0.43 -19.03 -16.89
C LEU A 34 1.24 -20.20 -16.33
N SER A 35 2.35 -19.92 -15.66
CA SER A 35 3.11 -20.93 -14.93
C SER A 35 2.33 -21.37 -13.69
N THR A 36 2.33 -22.66 -13.38
CA THR A 36 1.64 -23.20 -12.20
C THR A 36 2.65 -23.66 -11.15
N SER A 37 2.17 -24.03 -9.96
CA SER A 37 3.00 -24.67 -8.92
C SER A 37 3.25 -26.16 -9.20
N LEU A 38 2.59 -26.75 -10.20
CA LEU A 38 2.70 -28.17 -10.51
C LEU A 38 3.94 -28.46 -11.35
N PHE A 39 4.61 -29.56 -11.01
CA PHE A 39 5.76 -30.08 -11.73
C PHE A 39 5.51 -31.54 -12.08
N VAL A 40 5.95 -31.95 -13.27
CA VAL A 40 5.81 -33.32 -13.77
C VAL A 40 7.18 -33.90 -14.13
N LYS A 41 7.33 -35.21 -13.93
CA LYS A 41 8.52 -35.95 -14.35
C LYS A 41 8.31 -36.51 -15.76
N PRO A 42 9.39 -36.89 -16.47
CA PRO A 42 9.28 -37.60 -17.75
C PRO A 42 8.41 -38.87 -17.68
N THR A 43 8.36 -39.53 -16.52
CA THR A 43 7.51 -40.71 -16.26
C THR A 43 6.02 -40.43 -16.37
N ASP A 44 5.60 -39.19 -16.14
CA ASP A 44 4.20 -38.75 -16.17
C ASP A 44 3.78 -38.27 -17.56
N LEU A 45 4.72 -38.25 -18.51
CA LEU A 45 4.52 -37.77 -19.88
C LEU A 45 4.54 -38.92 -20.89
N THR A 46 3.73 -38.80 -21.93
CA THR A 46 3.82 -39.65 -23.12
C THR A 46 5.07 -39.29 -23.92
N ARG A 47 5.48 -40.16 -24.85
CA ARG A 47 6.60 -39.88 -25.78
C ARG A 47 6.42 -38.57 -26.57
N THR A 48 5.17 -38.19 -26.83
CA THR A 48 4.83 -36.94 -27.52
C THR A 48 4.89 -35.70 -26.63
N GLY A 49 4.97 -35.86 -25.30
CA GLY A 49 5.03 -34.79 -24.31
C GLY A 49 3.66 -34.40 -23.73
N ASN A 50 2.63 -35.22 -23.95
CA ASN A 50 1.31 -35.03 -23.34
C ASN A 50 1.28 -35.69 -21.96
N PHE A 51 0.37 -35.26 -21.07
CA PHE A 51 0.19 -35.90 -19.78
C PHE A 51 -0.41 -37.30 -19.93
N LYS A 52 0.14 -38.30 -19.24
CA LYS A 52 -0.43 -39.65 -19.20
C LYS A 52 -1.78 -39.61 -18.46
N LYS A 53 -2.84 -40.00 -19.17
CA LYS A 53 -4.20 -40.04 -18.63
C LYS A 53 -4.31 -41.05 -17.48
N GLY A 54 -5.17 -40.76 -16.52
CA GLY A 54 -5.47 -41.64 -15.38
C GLY A 54 -4.49 -41.57 -14.22
N THR A 55 -3.39 -40.82 -14.36
CA THR A 55 -2.45 -40.55 -13.27
C THR A 55 -3.05 -39.59 -12.24
N LEU A 56 -2.54 -39.61 -11.00
CA LEU A 56 -2.94 -38.65 -9.97
C LEU A 56 -2.66 -37.21 -10.44
N ILE A 57 -1.48 -36.98 -11.00
CA ILE A 57 -1.08 -35.66 -11.49
C ILE A 57 -1.92 -35.19 -12.68
N SER A 58 -2.32 -36.06 -13.62
CA SER A 58 -3.22 -35.65 -14.70
C SER A 58 -4.58 -35.20 -14.17
N LYS A 59 -5.12 -35.88 -13.15
CA LYS A 59 -6.39 -35.49 -12.53
C LYS A 59 -6.28 -34.14 -11.82
N GLU A 60 -5.16 -33.85 -11.17
CA GLU A 60 -4.90 -32.53 -10.55
C GLU A 60 -4.79 -31.42 -11.59
N ILE A 61 -4.11 -31.69 -12.71
CA ILE A 61 -4.00 -30.77 -13.85
C ILE A 61 -5.39 -30.49 -14.45
N ASP A 62 -6.20 -31.53 -14.66
CA ASP A 62 -7.55 -31.38 -15.20
C ASP A 62 -8.46 -30.57 -14.26
N LYS A 63 -8.37 -30.81 -12.94
CA LYS A 63 -9.05 -29.98 -11.92
C LYS A 63 -8.63 -28.52 -12.01
N LEU A 64 -7.33 -28.26 -12.16
CA LEU A 64 -6.80 -26.90 -12.27
C LEU A 64 -7.29 -26.20 -13.55
N VAL A 65 -7.25 -26.88 -14.69
CA VAL A 65 -7.79 -26.37 -15.95
C VAL A 65 -9.26 -26.02 -15.81
N ASN A 66 -10.06 -26.92 -15.22
CA ASN A 66 -11.49 -26.71 -15.00
C ASN A 66 -11.74 -25.51 -14.06
N ALA A 67 -10.99 -25.37 -12.98
CA ALA A 67 -11.11 -24.23 -12.08
C ALA A 67 -10.88 -22.88 -12.80
N TYR A 68 -9.89 -22.80 -13.70
CA TYR A 68 -9.67 -21.59 -14.51
C TYR A 68 -10.72 -21.40 -15.60
N GLN A 69 -11.29 -22.47 -16.17
CA GLN A 69 -12.42 -22.39 -17.09
C GLN A 69 -13.64 -21.79 -16.37
N LEU A 70 -14.01 -22.31 -15.21
CA LEU A 70 -15.12 -21.78 -14.41
C LEU A 70 -14.93 -20.30 -14.03
N LYS A 71 -13.71 -19.89 -13.66
CA LYS A 71 -13.38 -18.47 -13.43
C LYS A 71 -13.54 -17.63 -14.68
N CYS A 72 -13.17 -18.16 -15.84
CA CYS A 72 -13.32 -17.47 -17.11
C CYS A 72 -14.78 -17.37 -17.55
N ASP A 73 -15.57 -18.41 -17.31
CA ASP A 73 -16.99 -18.47 -17.65
C ASP A 73 -17.81 -17.51 -16.78
N SER A 74 -17.50 -17.42 -15.48
CA SER A 74 -18.14 -16.45 -14.57
C SER A 74 -17.90 -15.00 -14.98
N MET A 75 -16.79 -14.71 -15.67
CA MET A 75 -16.48 -13.40 -16.23
C MET A 75 -17.18 -13.12 -17.57
N GLN A 76 -17.89 -14.09 -18.15
CA GLN A 76 -18.57 -13.99 -19.44
C GLN A 76 -17.65 -13.42 -20.54
N ILE A 77 -16.45 -14.00 -20.66
CA ILE A 77 -15.37 -13.45 -21.50
C ILE A 77 -15.78 -13.22 -22.95
N ASP A 78 -16.52 -14.17 -23.54
CA ASP A 78 -16.94 -14.06 -24.94
C ASP A 78 -18.00 -12.97 -25.16
N LEU A 79 -18.90 -12.73 -24.19
CA LEU A 79 -19.89 -11.65 -24.25
C LEU A 79 -19.25 -10.26 -24.07
N ASN A 80 -18.27 -10.17 -23.18
CA ASN A 80 -17.60 -8.91 -22.84
C ASN A 80 -16.42 -8.57 -23.77
N CYS A 81 -16.13 -9.41 -24.77
CA CYS A 81 -15.09 -9.18 -25.77
C CYS A 81 -13.69 -8.87 -25.18
N TYR A 82 -13.33 -9.50 -24.06
CA TYR A 82 -12.04 -9.22 -23.40
C TYR A 82 -10.84 -9.70 -24.21
N SER A 83 -9.73 -8.95 -24.12
CA SER A 83 -8.42 -9.39 -24.62
C SER A 83 -7.75 -10.37 -23.64
N LEU A 84 -6.76 -11.15 -24.11
CA LEU A 84 -5.95 -12.01 -23.23
C LEU A 84 -5.26 -11.23 -22.10
N GLU A 85 -4.93 -9.96 -22.32
CA GLU A 85 -4.33 -9.13 -21.28
C GLU A 85 -5.33 -8.78 -20.20
N GLN A 86 -6.55 -8.40 -20.58
CA GLN A 86 -7.63 -8.10 -19.65
C GLN A 86 -8.02 -9.33 -18.83
N ILE A 87 -8.11 -10.51 -19.46
CA ILE A 87 -8.39 -11.77 -18.76
C ILE A 87 -7.34 -12.05 -17.68
N PHE A 88 -6.05 -11.93 -18.01
CA PHE A 88 -4.98 -12.15 -17.03
C PHE A 88 -4.98 -11.09 -15.93
N LYS A 89 -5.28 -9.83 -16.23
CA LYS A 89 -5.46 -8.78 -15.21
C LYS A 89 -6.58 -9.15 -14.23
N ARG A 90 -7.72 -9.65 -14.73
CA ARG A 90 -8.86 -10.12 -13.92
C ARG A 90 -8.49 -11.30 -13.02
N LEU A 91 -7.85 -12.32 -13.59
CA LEU A 91 -7.41 -13.51 -12.84
C LEU A 91 -6.43 -13.14 -11.72
N ASN A 92 -5.46 -12.27 -12.00
CA ASN A 92 -4.54 -11.77 -10.99
C ASN A 92 -5.27 -10.95 -9.91
N PHE A 93 -6.23 -10.13 -10.31
CA PHE A 93 -7.03 -9.33 -9.38
C PHE A 93 -7.83 -10.20 -8.41
N GLU A 94 -8.46 -11.28 -8.87
CA GLU A 94 -9.16 -12.23 -8.00
C GLU A 94 -8.22 -12.87 -6.97
N GLU A 95 -7.01 -13.25 -7.40
CA GLU A 95 -5.99 -13.80 -6.49
C GLU A 95 -5.54 -12.77 -5.44
N HIS A 96 -5.50 -11.48 -5.80
CA HIS A 96 -5.19 -10.41 -4.86
C HIS A 96 -6.36 -10.06 -3.93
N LYS A 97 -7.60 -10.33 -4.33
CA LYS A 97 -8.79 -10.10 -3.50
C LYS A 97 -8.79 -10.94 -2.23
N GLU A 98 -8.20 -12.13 -2.29
CA GLU A 98 -8.04 -13.02 -1.13
C GLU A 98 -6.87 -12.64 -0.22
N LYS A 99 -5.94 -11.80 -0.69
CA LYS A 99 -4.74 -11.40 0.07
C LYS A 99 -5.03 -10.17 0.92
N SER A 100 -4.84 -10.32 2.24
CA SER A 100 -4.85 -9.20 3.18
C SER A 100 -3.76 -8.17 2.86
N ILE A 101 -4.11 -6.89 2.77
CA ILE A 101 -3.16 -5.80 2.55
C ILE A 101 -2.69 -5.26 3.89
N ASP A 102 -1.41 -5.46 4.22
CA ASP A 102 -0.79 -4.84 5.39
C ASP A 102 -0.44 -3.38 5.10
N PHE A 103 -1.19 -2.48 5.75
CA PHE A 103 -1.04 -1.04 5.65
C PHE A 103 0.31 -0.53 6.16
N ILE A 104 0.86 -1.12 7.24
CA ILE A 104 2.14 -0.67 7.80
C ILE A 104 3.28 -1.08 6.87
N GLN A 105 3.25 -2.32 6.38
CA GLN A 105 4.24 -2.80 5.42
C GLN A 105 4.23 -1.94 4.14
N PHE A 106 3.04 -1.69 3.57
CA PHE A 106 2.90 -0.80 2.43
C PHE A 106 3.45 0.59 2.73
N SER A 107 3.08 1.18 3.86
CA SER A 107 3.44 2.56 4.21
C SER A 107 4.96 2.71 4.36
N ARG A 108 5.64 1.72 4.96
CA ARG A 108 7.11 1.68 5.05
C ARG A 108 7.75 1.65 3.66
N GLN A 109 7.30 0.75 2.79
CA GLN A 109 7.80 0.65 1.41
C GLN A 109 7.57 1.94 0.63
N TRP A 110 6.38 2.53 0.73
CA TRP A 110 6.05 3.80 0.09
C TRP A 110 6.97 4.92 0.58
N THR A 111 7.21 5.02 1.89
CA THR A 111 8.13 6.04 2.45
C THR A 111 9.60 5.81 2.10
N ALA A 112 10.02 4.57 1.80
CA ALA A 112 11.38 4.28 1.36
C ALA A 112 11.63 4.75 -0.08
N ASN A 113 10.60 4.66 -0.92
CA ASN A 113 10.70 4.99 -2.35
C ASN A 113 10.26 6.43 -2.68
N ALA A 114 9.53 7.10 -1.77
CA ALA A 114 9.04 8.45 -2.01
C ALA A 114 10.18 9.49 -1.95
N ASN A 115 10.36 10.25 -3.03
CA ASN A 115 11.27 11.39 -3.08
C ASN A 115 10.51 12.72 -2.83
N LEU A 116 9.88 12.84 -1.66
CA LEU A 116 9.07 14.01 -1.29
C LEU A 116 9.71 14.77 -0.11
N LYS A 117 9.66 16.10 -0.17
CA LYS A 117 9.98 16.92 1.01
C LYS A 117 8.99 16.59 2.12
N GLY A 118 9.50 16.15 3.28
CA GLY A 118 8.66 15.80 4.44
C GLY A 118 8.35 14.31 4.65
N VAL A 119 9.00 13.40 3.91
CA VAL A 119 8.89 11.93 4.13
C VAL A 119 9.15 11.53 5.59
N LYS A 120 10.05 12.25 6.28
CA LYS A 120 10.34 12.04 7.71
C LYS A 120 9.07 12.11 8.59
N ASN A 121 8.11 12.96 8.24
CA ASN A 121 6.85 13.08 8.99
C ASN A 121 6.03 11.80 8.89
N TYR A 122 5.95 11.17 7.71
CA TYR A 122 5.23 9.91 7.53
C TYR A 122 5.83 8.79 8.37
N LYS A 123 7.17 8.71 8.47
CA LYS A 123 7.83 7.75 9.37
C LYS A 123 7.40 7.96 10.82
N THR A 124 7.36 9.20 11.30
CA THR A 124 6.86 9.51 12.66
C THR A 124 5.40 9.11 12.85
N ILE A 125 4.56 9.33 11.84
CA ILE A 125 3.14 8.96 11.86
C ILE A 125 2.98 7.43 11.95
N ILE A 126 3.71 6.69 11.11
CA ILE A 126 3.69 5.22 11.10
C ILE A 126 4.15 4.67 12.47
N ASN A 127 5.25 5.19 13.02
CA ASN A 127 5.74 4.78 14.34
C ASN A 127 4.72 5.07 15.44
N SER A 128 4.05 6.23 15.39
CA SER A 128 2.97 6.55 16.33
C SER A 128 1.77 5.61 16.20
N LEU A 129 1.45 5.18 14.98
CA LEU A 129 0.39 4.20 14.74
C LEU A 129 0.76 2.84 15.32
N ILE A 130 2.01 2.39 15.13
CA ILE A 130 2.56 1.14 15.70
C ILE A 130 2.46 1.16 17.23
N ILE A 131 2.87 2.26 17.88
CA ILE A 131 2.75 2.42 19.33
C ILE A 131 1.30 2.33 19.79
N PHE A 132 0.36 2.93 19.04
CA PHE A 132 -1.06 2.87 19.37
C PHE A 132 -1.64 1.46 19.28
N ILE A 133 -1.30 0.71 18.22
CA ILE A 133 -1.86 -0.64 18.00
C ILE A 133 -1.09 -1.74 18.77
N GLY A 134 0.14 -1.47 19.21
CA GLY A 134 0.99 -2.42 19.93
C GLY A 134 1.58 -3.54 19.08
N ARG A 135 1.57 -3.40 17.75
CA ARG A 135 2.10 -4.40 16.80
C ARG A 135 2.63 -3.75 15.52
N GLU A 136 3.40 -4.51 14.76
CA GLU A 136 4.10 -4.06 13.55
C GLU A 136 3.32 -4.25 12.24
N THR A 137 2.10 -4.80 12.32
CA THR A 137 1.24 -5.10 11.18
C THR A 137 -0.16 -4.52 11.40
N LEU A 138 -0.81 -4.06 10.32
CA LEU A 138 -2.17 -3.54 10.38
C LEU A 138 -2.88 -3.82 9.07
N ASN A 139 -3.96 -4.60 9.09
CA ASN A 139 -4.74 -4.80 7.86
C ASN A 139 -5.48 -3.51 7.50
N ILE A 140 -5.47 -3.15 6.21
CA ILE A 140 -6.18 -1.99 5.67
C ILE A 140 -7.68 -1.98 6.05
N SER A 141 -8.31 -3.15 6.18
CA SER A 141 -9.74 -3.29 6.52
C SER A 141 -10.05 -2.89 7.96
N GLU A 142 -9.06 -2.93 8.85
CA GLU A 142 -9.20 -2.54 10.26
C GLU A 142 -9.25 -1.02 10.44
N ILE A 143 -8.74 -0.27 9.45
CA ILE A 143 -8.76 1.19 9.45
C ILE A 143 -10.19 1.64 9.12
N THR A 144 -11.00 1.74 10.16
CA THR A 144 -12.41 2.15 10.11
C THR A 144 -12.59 3.52 10.77
N VAL A 145 -13.76 4.15 10.61
CA VAL A 145 -14.06 5.41 11.30
C VAL A 145 -13.92 5.29 12.83
N PRO A 146 -14.43 4.24 13.50
CA PRO A 146 -14.20 4.03 14.94
C PRO A 146 -12.71 3.88 15.29
N PHE A 147 -11.93 3.17 14.47
CA PHE A 147 -10.49 3.06 14.66
C PHE A 147 -9.81 4.44 14.63
N LEU A 148 -10.16 5.29 13.67
CA LEU A 148 -9.62 6.64 13.54
C LEU A 148 -9.96 7.52 14.75
N TYR A 149 -11.17 7.41 15.30
CA TYR A 149 -11.54 8.10 16.54
C TYR A 149 -10.76 7.59 17.76
N LYS A 150 -10.58 6.27 17.89
CA LYS A 150 -9.73 5.70 18.96
C LYS A 150 -8.29 6.20 18.86
N TYR A 151 -7.72 6.23 17.66
CA TYR A 151 -6.38 6.75 17.43
C TYR A 151 -6.28 8.26 17.72
N MET A 152 -7.28 9.04 17.32
CA MET A 152 -7.36 10.47 17.64
C MET A 152 -7.40 10.72 19.15
N ASN A 153 -8.15 9.93 19.91
CA ASN A 153 -8.20 10.02 21.37
C ASN A 153 -6.86 9.65 22.02
N PHE A 154 -6.19 8.60 21.52
CA PHE A 154 -4.83 8.25 21.93
C PHE A 154 -3.85 9.42 21.73
N LEU A 155 -3.89 10.06 20.56
CA LEU A 155 -3.06 11.23 20.26
C LEU A 155 -3.34 12.40 21.22
N ASN A 156 -4.62 12.67 21.53
CA ASN A 156 -4.99 13.71 22.48
C ASN A 156 -4.47 13.43 23.89
N LYS A 157 -4.53 12.17 24.35
CA LYS A 157 -4.00 11.76 25.65
C LYS A 157 -2.48 11.97 25.73
N GLN A 158 -1.75 11.51 24.73
CA GLN A 158 -0.29 11.72 24.61
C GLN A 158 0.08 13.20 24.63
N ARG A 159 -0.72 14.04 23.96
CA ARG A 159 -0.53 15.49 24.00
C ARG A 159 -0.77 16.08 25.39
N ALA A 160 -1.85 15.68 26.06
CA ALA A 160 -2.18 16.19 27.39
C ALA A 160 -1.05 15.91 28.38
N GLU A 161 -0.54 14.68 28.42
CA GLU A 161 0.61 14.29 29.25
C GLU A 161 1.86 15.13 28.95
N LYS A 162 2.14 15.40 27.67
CA LYS A 162 3.25 16.27 27.26
C LYS A 162 3.04 17.72 27.68
N VAL A 163 1.81 18.23 27.62
CA VAL A 163 1.47 19.59 28.04
C VAL A 163 1.69 19.77 29.54
N GLU A 164 1.29 18.81 30.36
CA GLU A 164 1.52 18.88 31.81
C GLU A 164 3.01 18.89 32.17
N LYS A 165 3.82 18.07 31.49
CA LYS A 165 5.30 18.12 31.64
C LYS A 165 5.88 19.48 31.26
N LEU A 166 5.44 20.05 30.13
CA LEU A 166 5.92 21.36 29.71
C LEU A 166 5.53 22.47 30.68
N LYS A 167 4.32 22.41 31.27
CA LYS A 167 3.90 23.35 32.31
C LYS A 167 4.76 23.24 33.56
N ALA A 168 5.03 22.02 34.02
CA ALA A 168 5.87 21.77 35.19
C ALA A 168 7.31 22.30 34.99
N GLU A 169 7.84 22.20 33.76
CA GLU A 169 9.15 22.73 33.38
C GLU A 169 9.14 24.25 33.09
N GLY A 170 8.00 24.94 33.24
CA GLY A 170 7.85 26.36 32.87
C GLY A 170 8.02 26.65 31.37
N LYS A 171 7.98 25.62 30.52
CA LYS A 171 8.18 25.73 29.08
C LYS A 171 6.90 26.10 28.35
N ARG A 172 7.08 26.78 27.21
CA ARG A 172 5.98 27.17 26.32
C ARG A 172 5.23 25.95 25.78
N ILE A 173 3.90 26.03 25.79
CA ILE A 173 3.01 25.05 25.14
C ILE A 173 2.84 25.37 23.64
N PRO A 174 3.15 24.46 22.72
CA PRO A 174 2.96 24.64 21.27
C PRO A 174 1.51 24.39 20.84
N SER A 175 1.12 24.87 19.65
CA SER A 175 -0.21 24.63 19.04
C SER A 175 -0.51 23.15 18.78
N ASN A 176 -1.78 22.77 18.68
CA ASN A 176 -2.19 21.38 18.42
C ASN A 176 -2.16 21.01 16.92
N ARG A 177 -1.00 21.15 16.28
CA ARG A 177 -0.82 20.74 14.87
C ARG A 177 -0.82 19.21 14.70
N MET A 178 -0.51 18.48 15.76
CA MET A 178 -0.26 17.04 15.73
C MET A 178 -1.42 16.25 15.13
N LEU A 179 -2.66 16.49 15.59
CA LEU A 179 -3.84 15.77 15.09
C LEU A 179 -4.01 15.94 13.57
N SER A 180 -4.03 17.19 13.11
CA SER A 180 -4.21 17.50 11.69
C SER A 180 -3.10 16.90 10.81
N LEU A 181 -1.85 16.91 11.30
CA LEU A 181 -0.70 16.38 10.58
C LEU A 181 -0.75 14.85 10.51
N TYR A 182 -1.03 14.19 11.63
CA TYR A 182 -0.98 12.73 11.72
C TYR A 182 -2.14 12.09 10.98
N LEU A 183 -3.37 12.56 11.25
CA LEU A 183 -4.57 12.07 10.57
C LEU A 183 -4.56 12.45 9.08
N GLY A 184 -4.04 13.62 8.73
CA GLY A 184 -3.85 14.03 7.34
C GLY A 184 -2.84 13.17 6.58
N GLY A 185 -1.73 12.81 7.22
CA GLY A 185 -0.74 11.90 6.65
C GLY A 185 -1.24 10.47 6.51
N LEU A 186 -2.00 9.96 7.50
CA LEU A 186 -2.66 8.65 7.39
C LEU A 186 -3.67 8.62 6.24
N ARG A 187 -4.49 9.66 6.09
CA ARG A 187 -5.42 9.80 4.95
C ARG A 187 -4.68 9.73 3.62
N HIS A 188 -3.54 10.42 3.53
CA HIS A 188 -2.73 10.41 2.33
C HIS A 188 -2.19 9.00 2.04
N LEU A 189 -1.58 8.34 3.02
CA LEU A 189 -1.08 6.97 2.88
C LEU A 189 -2.20 6.00 2.48
N TYR A 190 -3.39 6.11 3.07
CA TYR A 190 -4.56 5.30 2.70
C TYR A 190 -4.94 5.49 1.23
N LYS A 191 -4.95 6.74 0.75
CA LYS A 191 -5.22 7.03 -0.66
C LYS A 191 -4.14 6.45 -1.59
N GLU A 192 -2.88 6.46 -1.18
CA GLU A 192 -1.80 5.82 -1.94
C GLU A 192 -1.94 4.30 -2.01
N VAL A 193 -2.45 3.66 -0.95
CA VAL A 193 -2.82 2.23 -1.00
C VAL A 193 -3.92 2.02 -2.04
N GLN A 194 -4.99 2.82 -2.00
CA GLN A 194 -6.07 2.74 -2.99
C GLN A 194 -5.55 2.91 -4.41
N LYS A 195 -4.64 3.86 -4.66
CA LYS A 195 -4.03 4.05 -5.99
C LYS A 195 -3.19 2.86 -6.46
N LYS A 196 -2.50 2.16 -5.55
CA LYS A 196 -1.68 1.00 -5.93
C LYS A 196 -2.53 -0.24 -6.23
N TYR A 197 -3.59 -0.45 -5.46
CA TYR A 197 -4.35 -1.70 -5.47
C TYR A 197 -5.69 -1.61 -6.20
N ASN A 198 -6.22 -0.41 -6.44
CA ASN A 198 -7.42 -0.22 -7.25
C ASN A 198 -7.05 0.28 -8.65
N ASP A 199 -7.66 -0.31 -9.66
CA ASP A 199 -7.65 0.14 -11.04
C ASP A 199 -9.11 0.42 -11.44
N TYR A 200 -9.50 1.68 -11.28
CA TYR A 200 -10.87 2.14 -11.53
C TYR A 200 -11.25 2.11 -13.01
N GLU A 201 -10.29 2.28 -13.92
CA GLU A 201 -10.56 2.25 -15.37
C GLU A 201 -11.03 0.88 -15.81
N ASN A 202 -10.46 -0.18 -15.22
CA ASN A 202 -10.83 -1.56 -15.52
C ASN A 202 -11.85 -2.16 -14.54
N GLY A 203 -12.35 -1.37 -13.58
CA GLY A 203 -13.32 -1.80 -12.56
C GLY A 203 -12.75 -2.71 -11.47
N PHE A 204 -11.43 -2.74 -11.30
CA PHE A 204 -10.72 -3.53 -10.31
C PHE A 204 -10.58 -2.77 -9.00
N VAL A 205 -11.58 -2.89 -8.13
CA VAL A 205 -11.59 -2.17 -6.84
C VAL A 205 -11.45 -3.14 -5.67
N LEU A 206 -10.29 -3.15 -5.01
CA LEU A 206 -10.04 -3.93 -3.78
C LEU A 206 -10.44 -3.16 -2.52
N ILE A 207 -10.21 -1.86 -2.51
CA ILE A 207 -10.47 -0.98 -1.35
C ILE A 207 -11.48 0.08 -1.78
N PRO A 208 -12.79 -0.23 -1.75
CA PRO A 208 -13.81 0.62 -2.36
C PRO A 208 -14.00 1.93 -1.60
N ASN A 209 -14.09 1.87 -0.27
CA ASN A 209 -14.45 3.01 0.56
C ASN A 209 -13.27 3.48 1.40
N SER A 210 -13.12 4.80 1.51
CA SER A 210 -12.16 5.38 2.46
C SER A 210 -12.89 5.78 3.75
N PRO A 211 -12.42 5.33 4.93
CA PRO A 211 -12.98 5.77 6.22
C PRO A 211 -12.81 7.29 6.41
N PHE A 212 -11.83 7.89 5.73
CA PHE A 212 -11.56 9.32 5.78
C PHE A 212 -12.61 10.19 5.06
N ASN A 213 -13.51 9.60 4.27
CA ASN A 213 -14.63 10.33 3.69
C ASN A 213 -15.66 10.73 4.75
N ASN A 214 -15.85 9.87 5.76
CA ASN A 214 -16.83 10.06 6.84
C ASN A 214 -16.16 10.46 8.17
N PHE A 215 -14.83 10.61 8.19
CA PHE A 215 -14.07 11.02 9.36
C PHE A 215 -13.60 12.46 9.23
N ARG A 216 -14.02 13.32 10.17
CA ARG A 216 -13.68 14.74 10.15
C ARG A 216 -12.33 14.99 10.84
N ILE A 217 -11.30 15.27 10.05
CA ILE A 217 -9.99 15.67 10.57
C ILE A 217 -10.10 17.08 11.19
N PRO A 218 -9.62 17.30 12.43
CA PRO A 218 -9.60 18.62 13.06
C PRO A 218 -8.85 19.65 12.21
N LYS A 219 -9.41 20.87 12.10
CA LYS A 219 -8.74 21.97 11.44
C LYS A 219 -7.51 22.40 12.23
N GLN A 220 -6.46 22.77 11.52
CA GLN A 220 -5.26 23.31 12.16
C GLN A 220 -5.60 24.63 12.86
N GLU A 221 -5.22 24.74 14.13
CA GLU A 221 -5.32 25.99 14.89
C GLU A 221 -4.52 27.10 14.20
N ALA A 222 -5.09 28.30 14.15
CA ALA A 222 -4.40 29.48 13.64
C ALA A 222 -3.14 29.72 14.47
N THR A 223 -2.00 29.89 13.79
CA THR A 223 -0.77 30.25 14.50
C THR A 223 -0.91 31.68 15.01
N ARG A 224 -0.55 31.92 16.26
CA ARG A 224 -0.53 33.27 16.83
C ARG A 224 0.33 34.20 15.96
N LYS A 225 -0.14 35.43 15.73
CA LYS A 225 0.61 36.46 15.01
C LYS A 225 1.95 36.68 15.71
N ARG A 226 3.04 36.49 14.97
CA ARG A 226 4.43 36.71 15.45
C ARG A 226 5.02 38.02 14.96
N ALA A 227 4.27 38.77 14.15
CA ALA A 227 4.71 40.06 13.65
C ALA A 227 4.90 41.01 14.83
N ILE A 228 6.11 41.53 14.95
CA ILE A 228 6.50 42.49 15.96
C ILE A 228 6.09 43.89 15.46
N PRO A 229 5.56 44.80 16.30
CA PRO A 229 5.20 46.13 15.85
C PRO A 229 6.45 46.99 15.57
N ALA A 230 6.29 48.03 14.74
CA ALA A 230 7.41 48.80 14.20
C ALA A 230 8.24 49.54 15.26
N ASP A 231 7.64 49.91 16.40
CA ASP A 231 8.33 50.52 17.53
C ASP A 231 9.32 49.54 18.19
N ILE A 232 8.95 48.26 18.34
CA ILE A 232 9.84 47.23 18.86
C ILE A 232 10.94 46.93 17.84
N ILE A 233 10.66 46.93 16.53
CA ILE A 233 11.69 46.81 15.49
C ILE A 233 12.70 47.96 15.61
N LYS A 234 12.24 49.20 15.79
CA LYS A 234 13.11 50.37 16.03
C LYS A 234 13.92 50.22 17.32
N LYS A 235 13.33 49.69 18.40
CA LYS A 235 14.04 49.42 19.65
C LYS A 235 15.15 48.39 19.46
N VAL A 236 14.88 47.29 18.73
CA VAL A 236 15.88 46.27 18.38
C VAL A 236 17.00 46.88 17.53
N TRP A 237 16.66 47.70 16.53
CA TRP A 237 17.64 48.39 15.69
C TRP A 237 18.55 49.35 16.46
N LYS A 238 18.01 50.02 17.49
CA LYS A 238 18.77 50.93 18.37
C LYS A 238 19.66 50.22 19.40
N LEU A 239 19.54 48.89 19.55
CA LEU A 239 20.40 48.17 20.50
C LEU A 239 21.88 48.32 20.07
N PRO A 240 22.79 48.62 21.01
CA PRO A 240 24.20 48.74 20.67
C PRO A 240 24.72 47.39 20.16
N TYR A 241 25.57 47.44 19.13
CA TYR A 241 26.30 46.26 18.69
C TYR A 241 27.18 45.77 19.85
N LYS A 242 27.14 44.47 20.11
CA LYS A 242 28.13 43.85 20.99
C LYS A 242 29.40 43.62 20.17
N ASP A 243 30.48 44.31 20.51
CA ASP A 243 31.80 44.02 19.97
C ASP A 243 32.24 42.63 20.47
N MET A 244 32.07 41.61 19.64
CA MET A 244 32.74 40.33 19.88
C MET A 244 34.21 40.50 19.52
N LYS A 245 35.10 39.97 20.38
CA LYS A 245 36.58 40.11 20.47
C LYS A 245 37.43 39.97 19.18
N LYS A 246 36.85 39.92 17.98
CA LYS A 246 37.55 39.75 16.69
C LYS A 246 37.03 40.66 15.56
N GLY A 247 36.47 41.83 15.85
CA GLY A 247 36.22 42.88 14.85
C GLY A 247 35.18 42.55 13.76
N TYR A 248 34.47 41.42 13.85
CA TYR A 248 33.35 41.13 12.96
C TYR A 248 32.05 41.66 13.55
N LYS A 249 31.48 42.67 12.89
CA LYS A 249 30.11 43.16 13.18
C LYS A 249 29.11 42.13 12.66
N ALA A 250 28.63 41.25 13.52
CA ALA A 250 27.44 40.46 13.24
C ALA A 250 26.21 41.25 13.69
N THR A 251 25.24 41.43 12.80
CA THR A 251 23.89 41.82 13.21
C THR A 251 23.31 40.69 14.05
N CYS A 252 22.73 41.04 15.20
CA CYS A 252 21.98 40.11 16.04
C CYS A 252 20.92 39.34 15.24
#